data_AF-A0A965PF94-F1
#
_entry.id   AF-A0A965PF94-F1
#
_cell.length_a   1.000
_cell.length_b   1.000
_cell.length_c   1.000
_cell.angle_alpha   90.00
_cell.angle_beta   90.00
_cell.angle_gamma   90.00
#
_symmetry.space_group_name_H-M   'P 1'
#
loop_
_entity.id
_entity.type
_entity.pdbx_description
1 polymer ?
#
loop_
_entity_poly.entity_id
_entity_poly.type
_entity_poly.pdbx_seq_one_letter_code
_entity_poly.pdbx_strand_id
1 'polypeptide(L)'
;MSSEPICGWIKYYTPDGVLATLPIPFGTPAEMLATAQAYAAAGWLKTEPGLNEGEHREAVGYVCRMVQVSRKDGSLVPKLALYPANDLTTYKFVQVYLNTADDQQSFERATGLALDDLPEWDGEAAPQRGNPRTDKYIVPVAQPCAAIVENNPKYEEGSKEQPKRRFKGWYGAAATVSVPAKETPEPDKPVSALAKTAPRKIEAAQVAAPAPASGGLSREQAVSLTAWATANNGDIRITGQEVLKALKVERLGEWAGSFEQAKSAILAWVAKRDAEIEW
;
A
#
# COMPACT_ATOMS: atom_id res chain seq x y z
N MET A 1 -27.92 26.20 -7.34
CA MET A 1 -27.08 25.09 -7.81
C MET A 1 -27.22 23.98 -6.79
N SER A 2 -28.05 22.97 -7.07
CA SER A 2 -28.22 21.84 -6.17
C SER A 2 -26.96 20.98 -6.25
N SER A 3 -26.20 20.89 -5.17
CA SER A 3 -25.07 19.96 -5.08
C SER A 3 -25.64 18.55 -5.14
N GLU A 4 -25.41 17.83 -6.23
CA GLU A 4 -25.74 16.41 -6.30
C GLU A 4 -25.03 15.69 -5.14
N PRO A 5 -25.71 14.80 -4.42
CA PRO A 5 -25.08 14.06 -3.34
C PRO A 5 -23.90 13.25 -3.91
N ILE A 6 -22.71 13.43 -3.34
CA ILE A 6 -21.52 12.67 -3.74
C ILE A 6 -21.61 11.28 -3.06
N CYS A 7 -21.58 10.20 -3.84
CA CYS A 7 -21.64 8.84 -3.30
C CYS A 7 -20.26 8.25 -2.99
N GLY A 8 -19.21 8.82 -3.58
CA GLY A 8 -17.87 8.29 -3.45
C GLY A 8 -16.84 9.11 -4.19
N TRP A 9 -15.61 8.62 -4.13
CA TRP A 9 -14.43 9.25 -4.70
C TRP A 9 -13.61 8.21 -5.44
N ILE A 10 -12.99 8.62 -6.55
CA ILE A 10 -12.06 7.79 -7.30
C ILE A 10 -10.70 8.48 -7.40
N LYS A 11 -9.64 7.70 -7.28
CA LYS A 11 -8.26 8.18 -7.39
C LYS A 11 -7.75 7.97 -8.82
N TYR A 12 -7.20 9.03 -9.40
CA TYR A 12 -6.62 9.04 -10.74
C TYR A 12 -5.36 9.91 -10.74
N TYR A 13 -4.47 9.67 -11.70
CA TYR A 13 -3.29 10.51 -11.93
C TYR A 13 -3.52 11.42 -13.14
N THR A 14 -3.01 12.65 -13.06
CA THR A 14 -2.82 13.48 -14.26
C THR A 14 -1.70 12.88 -15.14
N PRO A 15 -1.62 13.25 -16.43
CA PRO A 15 -0.48 12.89 -17.28
C PRO A 15 0.89 13.30 -16.70
N ASP A 16 0.92 14.38 -15.92
CA ASP A 16 2.12 14.88 -15.23
C ASP A 16 2.41 14.16 -13.89
N GLY A 17 1.58 13.19 -13.50
CA GLY A 17 1.80 12.35 -12.31
C GLY A 17 1.20 12.88 -11.01
N VAL A 18 0.32 13.88 -11.05
CA VAL A 18 -0.38 14.36 -9.86
C VAL A 18 -1.53 13.43 -9.52
N LEU A 19 -1.52 12.86 -8.31
CA LEU A 19 -2.64 12.09 -7.79
C LEU A 19 -3.81 13.01 -7.39
N ALA A 20 -4.93 12.88 -8.09
CA ALA A 20 -6.17 13.57 -7.78
C ALA A 20 -7.22 12.60 -7.21
N THR A 21 -8.05 13.12 -6.32
CA THR A 21 -9.25 12.43 -5.83
C THR A 21 -10.46 13.12 -6.45
N LEU A 22 -11.11 12.45 -7.40
CA LEU A 22 -12.20 13.00 -8.19
C LEU A 22 -13.55 12.51 -7.64
N PRO A 23 -14.58 13.36 -7.60
CA PRO A 23 -15.89 12.97 -7.10
C PRO A 23 -16.59 12.04 -8.10
N ILE A 24 -17.35 11.08 -7.58
CA ILE A 24 -18.35 10.34 -8.35
C ILE A 24 -19.74 10.76 -7.83
N PRO A 25 -20.57 11.41 -8.66
CA PRO A 25 -21.94 11.74 -8.29
C PRO A 25 -22.74 10.49 -7.94
N PHE A 26 -23.65 10.60 -6.97
CA PHE A 26 -24.56 9.51 -6.63
C PHE A 26 -25.52 9.22 -7.78
N GLY A 27 -25.60 7.94 -8.16
CA GLY A 27 -26.47 7.47 -9.21
C GLY A 27 -26.50 5.94 -9.23
N THR A 28 -26.98 5.38 -10.32
CA THR A 28 -26.90 3.94 -10.58
C THR A 28 -25.45 3.50 -10.80
N PRO A 29 -25.11 2.21 -10.58
CA PRO A 29 -23.78 1.70 -10.88
C PRO A 29 -23.31 1.97 -12.31
N ALA A 30 -24.24 2.01 -13.28
CA ALA A 30 -23.94 2.34 -14.67
C ALA A 30 -23.53 3.81 -14.85
N GLU A 31 -24.21 4.75 -14.21
CA GLU A 31 -23.87 6.19 -14.26
C GLU A 31 -22.56 6.49 -13.54
N MET A 32 -22.32 5.84 -12.40
CA MET A 32 -21.05 5.93 -11.69
C MET A 32 -19.89 5.40 -12.53
N LEU A 33 -20.09 4.26 -13.20
CA LEU A 33 -19.10 3.68 -14.13
C LEU A 33 -18.86 4.59 -15.33
N ALA A 34 -19.91 5.16 -15.92
CA ALA A 34 -19.81 6.10 -17.03
C ALA A 34 -19.00 7.34 -16.65
N THR A 35 -19.18 7.85 -15.42
CA THR A 35 -18.38 8.97 -14.89
C THR A 35 -16.90 8.58 -14.77
N ALA A 36 -16.59 7.40 -14.22
CA ALA A 36 -15.22 6.91 -14.12
C ALA A 36 -14.57 6.71 -15.52
N GLN A 37 -15.35 6.25 -16.50
CA GLN A 37 -14.92 6.12 -17.90
C GLN A 37 -14.70 7.49 -18.57
N ALA A 38 -15.52 8.50 -18.25
CA ALA A 38 -15.35 9.85 -18.75
C ALA A 38 -14.04 10.48 -18.25
N TYR A 39 -13.64 10.25 -17.00
CA TYR A 39 -12.32 10.66 -16.52
C TYR A 39 -11.19 9.98 -17.32
N ALA A 40 -11.27 8.67 -17.53
CA ALA A 40 -10.26 7.97 -18.34
C ALA A 40 -10.22 8.50 -19.79
N ALA A 41 -11.38 8.77 -20.40
CA ALA A 41 -11.47 9.35 -21.74
C ALA A 41 -10.93 10.80 -21.82
N ALA A 42 -10.96 11.53 -20.71
CA ALA A 42 -10.38 12.86 -20.57
C ALA A 42 -8.86 12.85 -20.32
N GLY A 43 -8.21 11.69 -20.39
CA GLY A 43 -6.75 11.57 -20.26
C GLY A 43 -6.24 11.32 -18.84
N TRP A 44 -7.13 11.07 -17.88
CA TRP A 44 -6.73 10.66 -16.53
C TRP A 44 -6.21 9.21 -16.52
N LEU A 45 -5.13 8.97 -15.79
CA LEU A 45 -4.42 7.70 -15.76
C LEU A 45 -4.77 6.91 -14.50
N LYS A 46 -5.09 5.62 -14.65
CA LYS A 46 -5.39 4.74 -13.51
C LYS A 46 -4.15 4.41 -12.68
N THR A 47 -3.01 4.37 -13.34
CA THR A 47 -1.69 4.15 -12.75
C THR A 47 -0.87 5.42 -12.85
N GLU A 48 0.09 5.57 -11.95
CA GLU A 48 1.04 6.66 -12.01
C GLU A 48 1.82 6.58 -13.34
N PRO A 49 2.02 7.70 -14.06
CA PRO A 49 2.78 7.69 -15.29
C PRO A 49 4.17 7.08 -15.09
N GLY A 50 4.57 6.19 -16.00
CA GLY A 50 5.84 5.48 -15.94
C GLY A 50 5.84 4.25 -15.03
N LEU A 51 4.68 3.82 -14.51
CA LEU A 51 4.49 2.54 -13.84
C LEU A 51 3.57 1.61 -14.63
N ASN A 52 3.88 0.32 -14.64
CA ASN A 52 2.98 -0.71 -15.19
C ASN A 52 1.83 -1.01 -14.21
N GLU A 53 0.81 -1.72 -14.69
CA GLU A 53 -0.28 -2.19 -13.84
C GLU A 53 0.25 -3.09 -12.71
N GLY A 54 -0.15 -2.80 -11.47
CA GLY A 54 0.30 -3.51 -10.28
C GLY A 54 1.62 -3.00 -9.66
N GLU A 55 2.35 -2.14 -10.38
CA GLU A 55 3.54 -1.47 -9.86
C GLU A 55 3.15 -0.24 -9.01
N HIS A 56 3.94 0.02 -7.97
CA HIS A 56 3.83 1.21 -7.13
C HIS A 56 5.22 1.70 -6.74
N ARG A 57 5.34 3.01 -6.50
CA ARG A 57 6.54 3.63 -5.93
C ARG A 57 6.48 3.56 -4.42
N GLU A 58 7.60 3.18 -3.81
CA GLU A 58 7.80 3.26 -2.37
C GLU A 58 9.06 4.09 -2.11
N ALA A 59 8.94 5.12 -1.27
CA ALA A 59 10.07 5.96 -0.90
C ALA A 59 11.02 5.19 0.03
N VAL A 60 12.31 5.21 -0.31
CA VAL A 60 13.39 4.55 0.42
C VAL A 60 14.13 5.59 1.23
N GLY A 61 14.06 5.49 2.55
CA GLY A 61 14.86 6.34 3.44
C GLY A 61 16.10 5.66 3.99
N TYR A 62 16.12 4.33 4.03
CA TYR A 62 17.23 3.58 4.62
C TYR A 62 17.51 2.29 3.88
N VAL A 63 18.77 1.88 3.91
CA VAL A 63 19.25 0.65 3.28
C VAL A 63 20.16 -0.12 4.23
N CYS A 64 20.12 -1.45 4.12
CA CYS A 64 21.07 -2.32 4.82
C CYS A 64 21.67 -3.30 3.81
N ARG A 65 22.99 -3.35 3.75
CA ARG A 65 23.73 -4.34 2.96
C ARG A 65 23.75 -5.65 3.71
N MET A 66 23.41 -6.71 2.99
CA MET A 66 23.49 -8.09 3.46
C MET A 66 24.08 -8.96 2.36
N VAL A 67 24.37 -10.21 2.68
CA VAL A 67 24.82 -11.21 1.70
C VAL A 67 23.90 -12.42 1.73
N GLN A 68 23.78 -13.08 0.58
CA GLN A 68 23.20 -14.41 0.49
C GLN A 68 24.14 -15.35 -0.24
N VAL A 69 24.34 -16.53 0.33
CA VAL A 69 25.03 -17.62 -0.35
C VAL A 69 24.10 -18.19 -1.43
N SER A 70 24.54 -18.16 -2.67
CA SER A 70 23.83 -18.77 -3.79
C SER A 70 23.80 -20.29 -3.62
N ARG A 71 22.61 -20.88 -3.73
CA ARG A 71 22.43 -22.33 -3.60
C ARG A 71 23.02 -23.13 -4.78
N LYS A 72 23.31 -22.47 -5.90
CA LYS A 72 23.76 -23.14 -7.13
C LYS A 72 25.26 -23.41 -7.15
N ASP A 73 26.04 -22.43 -6.71
CA ASP A 73 27.50 -22.36 -6.88
C ASP A 73 28.22 -21.94 -5.59
N GLY A 74 27.49 -21.65 -4.51
CA GLY A 74 28.06 -21.21 -3.24
C GLY A 74 28.63 -19.79 -3.26
N SER A 75 28.43 -19.04 -4.35
CA SER A 75 28.92 -17.67 -4.46
C SER A 75 28.17 -16.72 -3.52
N LEU A 76 28.86 -15.67 -3.08
CA LEU A 76 28.26 -14.62 -2.26
C LEU A 76 27.59 -13.58 -3.17
N VAL A 77 26.28 -13.44 -3.02
CA VAL A 77 25.49 -12.46 -3.76
C VAL A 77 25.11 -11.31 -2.82
N PRO A 78 25.53 -10.07 -3.11
CA PRO A 78 25.09 -8.90 -2.36
C PRO A 78 23.58 -8.72 -2.48
N LYS A 79 22.92 -8.43 -1.37
CA LYS A 79 21.49 -8.11 -1.32
C LYS A 79 21.27 -6.89 -0.43
N LEU A 80 20.22 -6.14 -0.73
CA LEU A 80 19.82 -4.97 0.04
C LEU A 80 18.46 -5.21 0.70
N ALA A 81 18.35 -4.86 1.97
CA ALA A 81 17.07 -4.63 2.62
C ALA A 81 16.72 -3.14 2.50
N LEU A 82 15.57 -2.82 1.91
CA LEU A 82 15.11 -1.44 1.77
C LEU A 82 14.01 -1.14 2.79
N TYR A 83 14.13 0.00 3.44
CA TYR A 83 13.19 0.46 4.47
C TYR A 83 12.48 1.73 4.01
N PRO A 84 11.21 1.92 4.41
CA PRO A 84 10.48 3.11 4.02
C PRO A 84 11.13 4.37 4.59
N ALA A 85 10.90 5.50 3.93
CA ALA A 85 11.35 6.81 4.41
C ALA A 85 10.66 7.29 5.69
N ASN A 86 9.57 6.63 6.11
CA ASN A 86 8.89 6.93 7.36
C ASN A 86 9.65 6.35 8.56
N ASP A 87 10.05 7.22 9.50
CA ASP A 87 10.81 6.83 10.69
C ASP A 87 10.06 5.96 11.69
N LEU A 88 8.74 5.97 11.65
CA LEU A 88 7.91 5.07 12.46
C LEU A 88 7.91 3.64 11.94
N THR A 89 8.38 3.41 10.70
CA THR A 89 8.42 2.08 10.10
C THR A 89 9.78 1.42 10.33
N THR A 90 9.74 0.31 11.08
CA THR A 90 10.96 -0.37 11.52
C THR A 90 11.37 -1.56 10.66
N TYR A 91 10.46 -2.05 9.82
CA TYR A 91 10.67 -3.24 8.99
C TYR A 91 10.98 -2.86 7.54
N LYS A 92 11.81 -3.68 6.88
CA LYS A 92 12.00 -3.58 5.44
C LYS A 92 10.67 -3.83 4.71
N PHE A 93 10.49 -3.19 3.56
CA PHE A 93 9.32 -3.43 2.71
C PHE A 93 9.66 -4.32 1.49
N VAL A 94 10.92 -4.36 1.08
CA VAL A 94 11.39 -5.21 -0.02
C VAL A 94 12.86 -5.59 0.18
N GLN A 95 13.27 -6.68 -0.46
CA GLN A 95 14.66 -7.08 -0.58
C GLN A 95 15.06 -7.08 -2.06
N VAL A 96 16.25 -6.56 -2.34
CA VAL A 96 16.81 -6.46 -3.69
C VAL A 96 18.04 -7.34 -3.78
N TYR A 97 18.18 -8.07 -4.86
CA TYR A 97 19.38 -8.85 -5.18
C TYR A 97 20.21 -8.07 -6.19
N LEU A 98 21.49 -7.86 -5.90
CA LEU A 98 22.41 -7.15 -6.79
C LEU A 98 23.30 -8.18 -7.48
N ASN A 99 22.68 -8.94 -8.41
CA ASN A 99 23.33 -10.09 -9.04
C ASN A 99 24.35 -9.66 -10.10
N THR A 100 24.16 -8.47 -10.68
CA THR A 100 24.97 -7.95 -11.78
C THR A 100 25.61 -6.61 -11.40
N ALA A 101 26.68 -6.24 -12.11
CA ALA A 101 27.29 -4.92 -11.95
C ALA A 101 26.31 -3.78 -12.28
N ASP A 102 25.39 -4.00 -13.22
CA ASP A 102 24.35 -3.03 -13.58
C ASP A 102 23.36 -2.81 -12.43
N ASP A 103 23.01 -3.85 -11.68
CA ASP A 103 22.14 -3.73 -10.50
C ASP A 103 22.82 -2.87 -9.43
N GLN A 104 24.12 -3.08 -9.21
CA GLN A 104 24.93 -2.32 -8.26
C GLN A 104 25.00 -0.85 -8.69
N GLN A 105 25.39 -0.57 -9.93
CA GLN A 105 25.45 0.80 -10.45
C GLN A 105 24.09 1.50 -10.40
N SER A 106 23.00 0.77 -10.65
CA SER A 106 21.65 1.33 -10.56
C SER A 106 21.29 1.73 -9.13
N PHE A 107 21.68 0.91 -8.15
CA PHE A 107 21.56 1.25 -6.73
C PHE A 107 22.39 2.49 -6.37
N GLU A 108 23.67 2.52 -6.75
CA GLU A 108 24.58 3.61 -6.39
C GLU A 108 24.12 4.93 -7.02
N ARG A 109 23.66 4.88 -8.28
CA ARG A 109 23.08 6.05 -8.95
C ARG A 109 21.79 6.53 -8.29
N ALA A 110 20.91 5.61 -7.88
CA ALA A 110 19.62 5.95 -7.30
C ALA A 110 19.75 6.52 -5.88
N THR A 111 20.68 5.98 -5.10
CA THR A 111 20.82 6.32 -3.67
C THR A 111 21.94 7.31 -3.38
N GLY A 112 22.92 7.44 -4.29
CA GLY A 112 24.15 8.20 -4.07
C GLY A 112 25.14 7.52 -3.11
N LEU A 113 24.86 6.28 -2.66
CA LEU A 113 25.70 5.51 -1.76
C LEU A 113 26.53 4.50 -2.56
N ALA A 114 27.81 4.33 -2.24
CA ALA A 114 28.60 3.23 -2.77
C ALA A 114 28.26 1.94 -2.01
N LEU A 115 28.09 0.82 -2.72
CA LEU A 115 27.72 -0.45 -2.09
C LEU A 115 28.82 -0.94 -1.12
N ASP A 116 30.08 -0.67 -1.44
CA ASP A 116 31.23 -1.09 -0.65
C ASP A 116 31.48 -0.25 0.60
N ASP A 117 30.91 0.95 0.67
CA ASP A 117 30.96 1.81 1.87
C ASP A 117 29.88 1.41 2.90
N LEU A 118 28.93 0.56 2.52
CA LEU A 118 27.87 0.12 3.42
C LEU A 118 28.37 -0.96 4.39
N PRO A 119 28.10 -0.83 5.70
CA PRO A 119 28.38 -1.88 6.66
C PRO A 119 27.53 -3.13 6.33
N GLU A 120 28.20 -4.28 6.29
CA GLU A 120 27.56 -5.56 5.98
C GLU A 120 26.96 -6.21 7.23
N TRP A 121 25.67 -6.58 7.13
CA TRP A 121 24.98 -7.39 8.13
C TRP A 121 25.07 -8.88 7.77
N ASP A 122 25.59 -9.67 8.71
CA ASP A 122 25.86 -11.10 8.58
C ASP A 122 24.66 -12.00 8.95
N GLY A 123 23.58 -11.43 9.47
CA GLY A 123 22.40 -12.18 9.86
C GLY A 123 21.58 -12.69 8.67
N GLU A 124 20.93 -13.84 8.85
CA GLU A 124 20.08 -14.47 7.84
C GLU A 124 18.87 -13.59 7.48
N ALA A 125 18.22 -13.04 8.50
CA ALA A 125 17.07 -12.14 8.38
C ALA A 125 17.52 -10.67 8.35
N ALA A 126 16.76 -9.85 7.62
CA ALA A 126 17.00 -8.41 7.59
C ALA A 126 16.80 -7.81 8.99
N PRO A 127 17.69 -6.91 9.44
CA PRO A 127 17.59 -6.32 10.76
C PRO A 127 16.35 -5.43 10.87
N GLN A 128 15.89 -5.20 12.09
CA GLN A 128 14.84 -4.23 12.38
C GLN A 128 15.49 -2.88 12.74
N ARG A 129 14.93 -1.77 12.24
CA ARG A 129 15.33 -0.42 12.66
C ARG A 129 14.85 -0.10 14.09
N GLY A 130 15.57 0.76 14.77
CA GLY A 130 15.28 1.18 16.15
C GLY A 130 15.90 0.26 17.21
N ASN A 131 16.74 -0.69 16.80
CA ASN A 131 17.51 -1.51 17.73
C ASN A 131 18.99 -1.09 17.65
N PRO A 132 19.58 -0.58 18.75
CA PRO A 132 20.95 -0.07 18.75
C PRO A 132 22.01 -1.06 18.25
N ARG A 133 21.77 -2.37 18.38
CA ARG A 133 22.71 -3.40 17.91
C ARG A 133 22.74 -3.53 16.41
N THR A 134 21.61 -3.29 15.75
CA THR A 134 21.43 -3.49 14.31
C THR A 134 21.43 -2.19 13.52
N ASP A 135 21.07 -1.07 14.15
CA ASP A 135 20.96 0.23 13.49
C ASP A 135 22.29 0.71 12.88
N LYS A 136 23.44 0.29 13.44
CA LYS A 136 24.75 0.56 12.85
C LYS A 136 24.96 -0.03 11.45
N TYR A 137 24.14 -0.99 11.04
CA TYR A 137 24.16 -1.60 9.70
C TYR A 137 23.12 -0.99 8.75
N ILE A 138 22.26 -0.10 9.25
CA ILE A 138 21.16 0.50 8.51
C ILE A 138 21.49 1.96 8.25
N VAL A 139 21.83 2.25 6.99
CA VAL A 139 22.35 3.55 6.58
C VAL A 139 21.21 4.40 6.00
N PRO A 140 21.05 5.65 6.47
CA PRO A 140 20.09 6.58 5.86
C PRO A 140 20.54 6.96 4.44
N VAL A 141 19.59 7.07 3.53
CA VAL A 141 19.81 7.60 2.18
C VAL A 141 19.69 9.12 2.25
N ALA A 142 20.74 9.83 1.84
CA ALA A 142 20.83 11.29 1.97
C ALA A 142 19.71 12.04 1.21
N GLN A 143 19.25 11.47 0.10
CA GLN A 143 18.07 11.93 -0.63
C GLN A 143 17.11 10.74 -0.76
N PRO A 144 15.87 10.83 -0.23
CA PRO A 144 14.90 9.77 -0.41
C PRO A 144 14.72 9.47 -1.90
N CYS A 145 15.16 8.28 -2.30
CA CYS A 145 14.91 7.75 -3.63
C CYS A 145 13.63 6.91 -3.61
N ALA A 146 13.16 6.45 -4.76
CA ALA A 146 11.99 5.58 -4.81
C ALA A 146 12.31 4.26 -5.51
N ALA A 147 11.86 3.17 -4.89
CA ALA A 147 11.87 1.84 -5.48
C ALA A 147 10.53 1.58 -6.16
N ILE A 148 10.55 1.04 -7.37
CA ILE A 148 9.38 0.50 -8.04
C ILE A 148 9.22 -0.94 -7.58
N VAL A 149 8.07 -1.25 -7.00
CA VAL A 149 7.74 -2.56 -6.47
C VAL A 149 6.39 -3.06 -6.98
N GLU A 150 6.25 -4.37 -7.04
CA GLU A 150 5.02 -5.06 -7.43
C GLU A 150 4.66 -6.07 -6.33
N ASN A 151 3.37 -6.25 -6.03
CA ASN A 151 2.95 -7.34 -5.16
C ASN A 151 3.19 -8.69 -5.85
N ASN A 152 3.66 -9.68 -5.09
CA ASN A 152 3.86 -11.03 -5.63
C ASN A 152 2.51 -11.78 -5.65
N PRO A 153 1.95 -12.14 -6.82
CA PRO A 153 0.66 -12.82 -6.90
C PRO A 153 0.69 -14.26 -6.34
N LYS A 154 1.90 -14.82 -6.16
CA LYS A 154 2.11 -16.15 -5.60
C LYS A 154 2.36 -16.14 -4.08
N TYR A 155 2.37 -14.96 -3.46
CA TYR A 155 2.56 -14.85 -2.01
C TYR A 155 1.33 -15.36 -1.26
N GLU A 156 1.58 -16.21 -0.26
CA GLU A 156 0.60 -16.65 0.72
C GLU A 156 0.97 -16.08 2.09
N GLU A 157 -0.02 -15.66 2.88
CA GLU A 157 0.20 -15.10 4.21
C GLU A 157 0.96 -16.11 5.09
N GLY A 158 2.13 -15.72 5.60
CA GLY A 158 3.00 -16.60 6.41
C GLY A 158 4.01 -17.43 5.61
N SER A 159 4.02 -17.34 4.27
CA SER A 159 5.06 -17.98 3.45
C SER A 159 6.44 -17.35 3.72
N LYS A 160 7.43 -18.19 4.02
CA LYS A 160 8.84 -17.79 4.14
C LYS A 160 9.61 -17.89 2.82
N GLU A 161 9.09 -18.65 1.87
CA GLU A 161 9.78 -18.95 0.61
C GLU A 161 9.57 -17.86 -0.44
N GLN A 162 8.41 -17.19 -0.38
CA GLN A 162 8.01 -16.23 -1.38
C GLN A 162 7.95 -14.82 -0.77
N PRO A 163 8.66 -13.83 -1.34
CA PRO A 163 8.57 -12.47 -0.84
C PRO A 163 7.20 -11.89 -1.18
N LYS A 164 6.63 -11.09 -0.26
CA LYS A 164 5.34 -10.39 -0.45
C LYS A 164 5.38 -9.39 -1.61
N ARG A 165 6.52 -8.72 -1.79
CA ARG A 165 6.76 -7.71 -2.83
C ARG A 165 8.00 -8.07 -3.63
N ARG A 166 8.00 -7.72 -4.92
CA ARG A 166 9.13 -7.85 -5.83
C ARG A 166 9.63 -6.47 -6.22
N PHE A 167 10.94 -6.30 -6.21
CA PHE A 167 11.59 -5.12 -6.77
C PHE A 167 11.59 -5.18 -8.30
N LYS A 168 11.29 -4.05 -8.95
CA LYS A 168 11.25 -3.92 -10.41
C LYS A 168 12.30 -2.95 -10.94
N GLY A 169 12.71 -1.98 -10.14
CA GLY A 169 13.72 -1.01 -10.54
C GLY A 169 13.71 0.21 -9.62
N TRP A 170 14.63 1.13 -9.89
CA TRP A 170 14.69 2.43 -9.23
C TRP A 170 13.94 3.46 -10.05
N TYR A 171 13.17 4.31 -9.40
CA TYR A 171 12.53 5.44 -10.05
C TYR A 171 13.56 6.52 -10.40
N GLY A 172 13.45 7.11 -11.59
CA GLY A 172 14.37 8.17 -12.06
C GLY A 172 15.74 7.67 -12.53
N ALA A 173 16.10 6.42 -12.26
CA ALA A 173 17.20 5.77 -12.96
C ALA A 173 16.68 5.35 -14.35
N ALA A 174 17.29 5.86 -15.42
CA ALA A 174 16.96 5.42 -16.78
C ALA A 174 17.04 3.88 -16.83
N ALA A 175 15.90 3.23 -17.07
CA ALA A 175 15.78 1.78 -17.01
C ALA A 175 16.58 1.13 -18.13
N THR A 176 17.73 0.53 -17.81
CA THR A 176 18.29 -0.55 -18.61
C THR A 176 17.48 -1.80 -18.30
N VAL A 177 16.46 -2.06 -19.12
CA VAL A 177 15.62 -3.25 -19.02
C VAL A 177 16.50 -4.48 -19.30
N SER A 178 16.93 -5.19 -18.25
CA SER A 178 17.52 -6.52 -18.37
C SER A 178 16.39 -7.53 -18.60
N VAL A 179 15.98 -7.67 -19.86
CA VAL A 179 15.12 -8.78 -20.28
C VAL A 179 15.94 -10.07 -20.20
N PRO A 180 15.57 -11.09 -19.39
CA PRO A 180 16.15 -12.41 -19.57
C PRO A 180 15.70 -12.93 -20.94
N ALA A 181 16.67 -13.09 -21.85
CA ALA A 181 16.45 -13.62 -23.18
C ALA A 181 15.78 -15.00 -23.09
N LYS A 182 14.52 -15.09 -23.52
CA LYS A 182 13.92 -16.36 -23.92
C LYS A 182 12.88 -16.17 -25.03
N GLU A 183 13.37 -16.43 -26.24
CA GLU A 183 12.72 -17.04 -27.41
C GLU A 183 11.28 -16.66 -27.76
N THR A 184 11.17 -15.86 -28.84
CA THR A 184 10.04 -15.82 -29.78
C THR A 184 9.75 -17.22 -30.34
N PRO A 185 8.48 -17.57 -30.58
CA PRO A 185 8.03 -17.61 -31.96
C PRO A 185 6.73 -16.85 -32.23
N GLU A 186 6.57 -16.57 -33.51
CA GLU A 186 5.69 -15.68 -34.26
C GLU A 186 4.19 -16.10 -34.33
N PRO A 187 3.32 -15.32 -35.01
CA PRO A 187 1.94 -15.03 -34.60
C PRO A 187 0.88 -15.88 -35.34
N ASP A 188 -0.34 -15.88 -34.80
CA ASP A 188 -1.52 -16.08 -35.65
C ASP A 188 -2.75 -15.27 -35.21
N LYS A 189 -3.57 -15.00 -36.23
CA LYS A 189 -4.56 -13.96 -36.51
C LYS A 189 -5.79 -13.80 -35.58
N PRO A 190 -6.54 -12.67 -35.73
CA PRO A 190 -7.63 -12.27 -34.84
C PRO A 190 -8.96 -12.92 -35.23
N VAL A 191 -9.84 -13.15 -34.26
CA VAL A 191 -11.24 -13.49 -34.53
C VAL A 191 -12.17 -12.55 -33.75
N SER A 192 -12.86 -11.74 -34.54
CA SER A 192 -14.04 -10.94 -34.22
C SER A 192 -15.25 -11.85 -33.97
N ALA A 193 -16.04 -11.59 -32.94
CA ALA A 193 -17.48 -11.86 -32.96
C ALA A 193 -18.20 -11.07 -31.85
N LEU A 194 -18.98 -10.08 -32.27
CA LEU A 194 -20.17 -9.62 -31.54
C LEU A 194 -21.19 -10.77 -31.42
N ALA A 195 -21.86 -10.87 -30.28
CA ALA A 195 -23.22 -11.39 -30.23
C ALA A 195 -24.01 -10.74 -29.08
N LYS A 196 -25.13 -10.11 -29.47
CA LYS A 196 -26.23 -9.62 -28.65
C LYS A 196 -27.13 -10.79 -28.22
N THR A 197 -27.68 -10.75 -27.00
CA THR A 197 -29.12 -10.99 -26.74
C THR A 197 -29.51 -10.64 -25.30
N ALA A 198 -30.77 -10.18 -25.16
CA ALA A 198 -31.39 -9.53 -24.02
C ALA A 198 -32.21 -10.51 -23.13
N PRO A 199 -33.20 -10.04 -22.34
CA PRO A 199 -33.09 -9.66 -20.93
C PRO A 199 -33.73 -10.70 -19.99
N ARG A 200 -33.25 -10.80 -18.73
CA ARG A 200 -33.93 -11.60 -17.69
C ARG A 200 -34.55 -10.70 -16.62
N LYS A 201 -35.86 -10.91 -16.48
CA LYS A 201 -36.83 -10.34 -15.54
C LYS A 201 -36.33 -10.39 -14.09
N ILE A 202 -36.24 -9.24 -13.42
CA ILE A 202 -36.00 -9.14 -11.97
C ILE A 202 -37.36 -9.05 -11.28
N GLU A 203 -37.60 -10.00 -10.40
CA GLU A 203 -38.73 -10.07 -9.48
C GLU A 203 -38.36 -9.24 -8.23
N ALA A 204 -39.27 -8.35 -7.84
CA ALA A 204 -39.08 -7.42 -6.73
C ALA A 204 -39.18 -8.13 -5.38
N ALA A 205 -38.20 -7.90 -4.50
CA ALA A 205 -38.37 -8.14 -3.06
C ALA A 205 -38.14 -6.81 -2.32
N GLN A 206 -39.13 -6.48 -1.49
CA GLN A 206 -39.34 -5.20 -0.84
C GLN A 206 -38.36 -4.93 0.31
N VAL A 207 -38.15 -3.62 0.50
CA VAL A 207 -37.52 -2.95 1.63
C VAL A 207 -38.23 -3.28 2.94
N ALA A 208 -37.46 -3.57 3.99
CA ALA A 208 -37.90 -3.43 5.38
C ALA A 208 -36.97 -2.44 6.10
N ALA A 209 -37.55 -1.36 6.60
CA ALA A 209 -36.93 -0.35 7.46
C ALA A 209 -37.26 -0.65 8.96
N PRO A 210 -36.68 0.08 9.93
CA PRO A 210 -35.87 -0.51 10.99
C PRO A 210 -36.63 -0.74 12.31
N ALA A 211 -36.07 -1.60 13.16
CA ALA A 211 -36.44 -1.68 14.58
C ALA A 211 -35.41 -0.91 15.43
N PRO A 212 -35.83 -0.12 16.44
CA PRO A 212 -34.93 0.64 17.30
C PRO A 212 -34.47 -0.11 18.57
N ALA A 213 -33.30 0.33 19.04
CA ALA A 213 -32.79 0.32 20.41
C ALA A 213 -32.59 -1.01 21.16
N SER A 214 -31.38 -1.56 21.03
CA SER A 214 -30.63 -2.08 22.18
C SER A 214 -29.32 -1.30 22.27
N GLY A 215 -28.98 -0.84 23.49
CA GLY A 215 -27.93 0.15 23.75
C GLY A 215 -26.51 -0.36 23.59
N GLY A 216 -26.15 -0.77 22.37
CA GLY A 216 -24.81 -1.16 21.97
C GLY A 216 -24.54 -0.68 20.54
N LEU A 217 -23.27 -0.45 20.21
CA LEU A 217 -22.88 -0.24 18.81
C LEU A 217 -23.23 -1.50 18.02
N SER A 218 -23.96 -1.35 16.92
CA SER A 218 -24.15 -2.45 15.98
C SER A 218 -22.81 -2.93 15.45
N ARG A 219 -22.74 -4.17 14.95
CA ARG A 219 -21.50 -4.71 14.36
C ARG A 219 -20.98 -3.82 13.21
N GLU A 220 -21.89 -3.25 12.42
CA GLU A 220 -21.55 -2.32 11.34
C GLU A 220 -21.02 -0.98 11.87
N GLN A 221 -21.62 -0.46 12.94
CA GLN A 221 -21.13 0.74 13.62
C GLN A 221 -19.76 0.49 14.26
N ALA A 222 -19.53 -0.68 14.85
CA ALA A 222 -18.24 -1.06 15.42
C ALA A 222 -17.12 -1.08 14.36
N VAL A 223 -17.37 -1.72 13.20
CA VAL A 223 -16.42 -1.73 12.07
C VAL A 223 -16.19 -0.33 11.54
N SER A 224 -17.26 0.47 11.40
CA SER A 224 -17.17 1.86 10.95
C SER A 224 -16.42 2.74 11.94
N LEU A 225 -16.52 2.49 13.24
CA LEU A 225 -15.82 3.23 14.29
C LEU A 225 -14.31 2.99 14.22
N THR A 226 -13.89 1.73 14.05
CA THR A 226 -12.46 1.38 13.94
C THR A 226 -11.85 1.92 12.65
N ALA A 227 -12.57 1.83 11.53
CA ALA A 227 -12.15 2.40 10.25
C ALA A 227 -12.04 3.94 10.34
N TRP A 228 -13.04 4.59 10.93
CA TRP A 228 -13.02 6.03 11.16
C TRP A 228 -11.87 6.46 12.07
N ALA A 229 -11.66 5.77 13.21
CA ALA A 229 -10.59 6.07 14.15
C ALA A 229 -9.21 5.97 13.50
N THR A 230 -9.02 4.99 12.62
CA THR A 230 -7.78 4.84 11.83
C THR A 230 -7.61 5.98 10.82
N ALA A 231 -8.68 6.36 10.11
CA ALA A 231 -8.61 7.40 9.09
C ALA A 231 -8.44 8.82 9.69
N ASN A 232 -8.98 9.07 10.87
CA ASN A 232 -9.02 10.39 11.50
C ASN A 232 -7.79 10.72 12.34
N ASN A 233 -6.85 9.77 12.49
CA ASN A 233 -5.65 9.91 13.31
C ASN A 233 -4.34 9.98 12.49
N GLY A 234 -4.44 10.36 11.21
CA GLY A 234 -3.29 10.48 10.31
C GLY A 234 -2.58 9.14 10.10
N ASP A 235 -1.23 9.16 10.17
CA ASP A 235 -0.39 7.97 9.96
C ASP A 235 -0.39 6.99 11.14
N ILE A 236 -0.99 7.36 12.29
CA ILE A 236 -1.02 6.50 13.48
C ILE A 236 -2.26 5.61 13.44
N ARG A 237 -2.05 4.35 13.07
CA ARG A 237 -3.11 3.33 13.09
C ARG A 237 -3.61 3.10 14.52
N ILE A 238 -4.88 3.43 14.76
CA ILE A 238 -5.59 3.05 15.99
C ILE A 238 -6.07 1.60 15.82
N THR A 239 -5.53 0.71 16.62
CA THR A 239 -5.92 -0.71 16.67
C THR A 239 -7.30 -0.88 17.34
N GLY A 240 -7.98 -1.99 17.05
CA GLY A 240 -9.25 -2.31 17.72
C GLY A 240 -9.15 -2.36 19.25
N GLN A 241 -7.99 -2.77 19.80
CA GLN A 241 -7.73 -2.78 21.24
C GLN A 241 -7.62 -1.37 21.83
N GLU A 242 -7.02 -0.43 21.09
CA GLU A 242 -6.96 0.98 21.50
C GLU A 242 -8.34 1.64 21.47
N VAL A 243 -9.19 1.28 20.51
CA VAL A 243 -10.60 1.71 20.50
C VAL A 243 -11.32 1.22 21.76
N LEU A 244 -11.16 -0.05 22.13
CA LEU A 244 -11.74 -0.61 23.36
C LEU A 244 -11.23 0.10 24.62
N LYS A 245 -9.91 0.37 24.68
CA LYS A 245 -9.27 1.10 25.77
C LYS A 245 -9.80 2.53 25.90
N ALA A 246 -9.98 3.23 24.77
CA ALA A 246 -10.54 4.58 24.74
C ALA A 246 -11.98 4.63 25.25
N LEU A 247 -12.78 3.62 24.92
CA LEU A 247 -14.17 3.50 25.34
C LEU A 247 -14.36 2.88 26.74
N LYS A 248 -13.29 2.35 27.35
CA LYS A 248 -13.31 1.66 28.65
C LYS A 248 -14.30 0.48 28.67
N VAL A 249 -14.33 -0.28 27.60
CA VAL A 249 -15.17 -1.49 27.45
C VAL A 249 -14.31 -2.67 27.00
N GLU A 250 -14.72 -3.90 27.31
CA GLU A 250 -14.03 -5.10 26.83
C GLU A 250 -14.49 -5.49 25.42
N ARG A 251 -15.73 -5.13 25.07
CA ARG A 251 -16.31 -5.37 23.74
C ARG A 251 -17.08 -4.16 23.26
N LEU A 252 -17.01 -3.86 21.96
CA LEU A 252 -17.72 -2.71 21.36
C LEU A 252 -19.24 -2.77 21.53
N GLY A 253 -19.82 -3.97 21.65
CA GLY A 253 -21.24 -4.16 21.93
C GLY A 253 -21.67 -3.78 23.36
N GLU A 254 -20.72 -3.56 24.27
CA GLU A 254 -20.98 -3.13 25.66
C GLU A 254 -21.03 -1.60 25.79
N TRP A 255 -20.69 -0.87 24.71
CA TRP A 255 -20.75 0.58 24.70
C TRP A 255 -22.20 1.07 24.71
N ALA A 256 -22.63 1.63 25.84
CA ALA A 256 -23.98 2.14 26.04
C ALA A 256 -24.25 3.52 25.42
N GLY A 257 -23.23 4.19 24.89
CA GLY A 257 -23.34 5.51 24.29
C GLY A 257 -23.68 5.48 22.79
N SER A 258 -23.92 6.65 22.22
CA SER A 258 -24.09 6.81 20.77
C SER A 258 -22.75 6.65 20.03
N PHE A 259 -22.83 6.46 18.72
CA PHE A 259 -21.66 6.42 17.83
C PHE A 259 -20.84 7.72 17.88
N GLU A 260 -21.49 8.88 17.94
CA GLU A 260 -20.81 10.18 18.04
C GLU A 260 -20.14 10.40 19.41
N GLN A 261 -20.74 9.86 20.48
CA GLN A 261 -20.10 9.83 21.80
C GLN A 261 -18.86 8.94 21.79
N ALA A 262 -18.91 7.80 21.07
CA ALA A 262 -17.76 6.91 20.92
C ALA A 262 -16.60 7.61 20.17
N LYS A 263 -16.90 8.32 19.07
CA LYS A 263 -15.90 9.13 18.35
C LYS A 263 -15.25 10.18 19.24
N SER A 264 -16.07 10.89 20.01
CA SER A 264 -15.61 11.94 20.93
C SER A 264 -14.68 11.39 22.01
N ALA A 265 -15.02 10.22 22.57
CA ALA A 265 -14.19 9.54 23.55
C ALA A 265 -12.83 9.08 22.97
N ILE A 266 -12.81 8.60 21.71
CA ILE A 266 -11.56 8.22 21.02
C ILE A 266 -10.67 9.44 20.80
N LEU A 267 -11.22 10.58 20.34
CA LEU A 267 -10.43 11.81 20.16
C LEU A 267 -9.85 12.32 21.47
N ALA A 268 -10.64 12.30 22.55
CA ALA A 268 -10.16 12.68 23.87
C ALA A 268 -9.04 11.76 24.38
N TRP A 269 -9.15 10.46 24.10
CA TRP A 269 -8.11 9.48 24.46
C TRP A 269 -6.82 9.69 23.67
N VAL A 270 -6.91 9.93 22.35
CA VAL A 270 -5.76 10.24 21.50
C VAL A 270 -5.04 11.49 21.98
N ALA A 271 -5.78 12.58 22.22
CA ALA A 271 -5.19 13.83 22.71
C ALA A 271 -4.44 13.64 24.04
N LYS A 272 -4.96 12.79 24.93
CA LYS A 272 -4.29 12.45 26.18
C LYS A 272 -3.04 11.59 25.97
N ARG A 273 -3.11 10.59 25.09
CA ARG A 273 -1.97 9.71 24.76
C ARG A 273 -0.82 10.52 24.18
N ASP A 274 -1.10 11.42 23.25
CA ASP A 274 -0.07 12.20 22.58
C ASP A 274 0.61 13.18 23.56
N ALA A 275 -0.15 13.73 24.53
CA ALA A 275 0.40 14.53 25.63
C ALA A 275 1.28 13.74 26.62
N GLU A 276 1.10 12.42 26.72
CA GLU A 276 1.93 11.52 27.55
C GLU A 276 3.23 11.08 26.83
N ILE A 277 3.34 11.27 25.52
CA ILE A 277 4.50 10.89 24.69
C ILE A 277 5.53 12.03 24.56
N GLU A 278 5.17 13.29 24.83
CA GLU A 278 6.07 14.46 24.72
C GLU A 278 7.07 14.65 25.90
N TRP A 279 7.50 13.59 26.59
CA TRP A 279 8.50 13.66 27.68
C TRP A 279 9.66 12.67 27.52
#